data_AF-A0A1H8ZPS5-F1
#
_entry.id   AF-A0A1H8ZPS5-F1
#
_cell.length_a   1.000
_cell.length_b   1.000
_cell.length_c   1.000
_cell.angle_alpha   90.00
_cell.angle_beta   90.00
_cell.angle_gamma   90.00
#
_symmetry.space_group_name_H-M   'P 1'
#
loop_
_entity.id
_entity.type
_entity.pdbx_description
1 polymer ?
#
loop_
_entity_poly.entity_id
_entity_poly.type
_entity_poly.pdbx_seq_one_letter_code
_entity_poly.pdbx_strand_id
1 'polypeptide(L)'
;MIRPEPPVFLRVYQPHLRYYLVNESAFTEDELAEWDTPLSGIFEVEKASKDVEALQGAVKRLAARIRAHPERARLDEVITRWLKRHLRRLGAEAEQALEQINSLVELAEVMRLVMVNAEAKVMARLPPLQ
;
A
#
# COMPACT_ATOMS: atom_id res chain seq x y z
N MET A 1 13.32 -16.50 -23.01
CA MET A 1 13.94 -15.41 -22.22
C MET A 1 14.68 -14.48 -23.19
N ILE A 2 14.14 -13.30 -23.49
CA ILE A 2 14.79 -12.32 -24.37
C ILE A 2 15.53 -11.33 -23.46
N ARG A 3 16.87 -11.30 -23.54
CA ARG A 3 17.69 -10.25 -22.93
C ARG A 3 18.22 -9.35 -24.05
N PRO A 4 17.60 -8.20 -24.36
CA PRO A 4 18.27 -7.23 -25.20
C PRO A 4 19.46 -6.67 -24.41
N GLU A 5 20.66 -6.76 -24.98
CA GLU A 5 21.84 -6.17 -24.36
C GLU A 5 21.74 -4.64 -24.47
N PRO A 6 21.76 -3.87 -23.36
CA PRO A 6 21.56 -2.43 -23.43
C PRO A 6 22.73 -1.77 -24.16
N PRO A 7 22.46 -0.74 -25.00
CA PRO A 7 23.49 0.09 -25.60
C PRO A 7 24.51 0.60 -24.58
N VAL A 8 25.78 0.73 -25.00
CA VAL A 8 26.94 0.99 -24.12
C VAL A 8 26.73 2.18 -23.18
N PHE A 9 26.09 3.25 -23.64
CA PHE A 9 25.85 4.46 -22.84
C PHE A 9 24.82 4.28 -21.71
N LEU A 10 23.96 3.26 -21.79
CA LEU A 10 22.98 2.93 -20.75
C LEU A 10 23.54 2.01 -19.66
N ARG A 11 24.75 1.45 -19.84
CA ARG A 11 25.38 0.55 -18.85
C ARG A 11 25.64 1.23 -17.51
N VAL A 12 25.97 2.53 -17.50
CA VAL A 12 26.19 3.31 -16.27
C VAL A 12 24.90 3.50 -15.48
N TYR A 13 23.76 3.54 -16.18
CA TYR A 13 22.43 3.64 -15.58
C TYR A 13 21.80 2.28 -15.29
N GLN A 14 22.52 1.16 -15.52
CA GLN A 14 21.99 -0.13 -15.11
C GLN A 14 22.01 -0.22 -13.58
N PRO A 15 20.84 -0.25 -12.94
CA PRO A 15 20.81 -0.48 -11.51
C PRO A 15 21.36 -1.89 -11.24
N HIS A 16 22.45 -1.98 -10.47
CA HIS A 16 23.00 -3.26 -9.96
C HIS A 16 22.08 -3.90 -8.92
N LEU A 17 20.91 -3.30 -8.67
CA LEU A 17 19.85 -3.86 -7.86
C LEU A 17 19.24 -5.01 -8.66
N ARG A 18 19.43 -6.24 -8.16
CA ARG A 18 18.56 -7.37 -8.50
C ARG A 18 17.16 -7.03 -8.01
N TYR A 19 16.39 -6.28 -8.80
CA TYR A 19 14.97 -6.14 -8.57
C TYR A 19 14.36 -7.52 -8.81
N TYR A 20 14.13 -8.26 -7.75
CA TYR A 20 13.17 -9.35 -7.78
C TYR A 20 11.81 -8.68 -7.96
N LEU A 21 11.29 -8.68 -9.18
CA LEU A 21 9.90 -8.33 -9.44
C LEU A 21 9.07 -9.39 -8.74
N VAL A 22 8.53 -9.05 -7.57
CA VAL A 22 7.60 -9.91 -6.86
C VAL A 22 6.25 -9.74 -7.56
N ASN A 23 5.72 -10.83 -8.10
CA ASN A 23 4.38 -10.81 -8.65
C ASN A 23 3.37 -10.92 -7.51
N GLU A 24 2.78 -9.80 -7.11
CA GLU A 24 1.77 -9.70 -6.04
C GLU A 24 0.56 -10.60 -6.28
N SER A 25 0.18 -10.82 -7.56
CA SER A 25 -0.96 -11.68 -7.93
C SER A 25 -0.62 -13.17 -7.96
N ALA A 26 0.63 -13.55 -7.69
CA ALA A 26 1.04 -14.96 -7.70
C ALA A 26 0.58 -15.72 -6.45
N PHE A 27 0.28 -15.00 -5.36
CA PHE A 27 -0.15 -15.59 -4.10
C PHE A 27 -1.66 -15.43 -3.92
N THR A 28 -2.34 -16.43 -3.35
CA THR A 28 -3.75 -16.31 -2.94
C THR A 28 -3.86 -15.53 -1.62
N GLU A 29 -5.07 -15.17 -1.22
CA GLU A 29 -5.29 -14.56 0.11
C GLU A 29 -4.97 -15.55 1.24
N ASP A 30 -5.30 -16.83 1.04
CA ASP A 30 -5.04 -17.90 2.01
C ASP A 30 -3.54 -18.13 2.22
N GLU A 31 -2.76 -18.14 1.13
CA GLU A 31 -1.30 -18.29 1.20
C GLU A 31 -0.64 -17.10 1.94
N LEU A 32 -1.13 -15.88 1.73
CA LEU A 32 -0.63 -14.69 2.43
C LEU A 32 -1.01 -14.70 3.91
N ALA A 33 -2.18 -15.23 4.25
CA ALA A 33 -2.64 -15.37 5.62
C ALA A 33 -1.79 -16.39 6.40
N GLU A 34 -1.34 -17.47 5.75
CA GLU A 34 -0.49 -18.51 6.36
C GLU A 34 0.90 -18.00 6.74
N TRP A 35 1.49 -17.11 5.94
CA TRP A 35 2.88 -16.67 6.14
C TRP A 35 3.08 -15.68 7.28
N ASP A 36 2.01 -15.14 7.86
CA ASP A 36 1.96 -14.23 9.02
C ASP A 36 3.18 -13.30 9.20
N THR A 37 3.62 -12.66 8.11
CA THR A 37 4.76 -11.74 8.12
C THR A 37 4.29 -10.31 7.85
N PRO A 38 5.07 -9.29 8.27
CA PRO A 38 4.83 -7.91 7.85
C PRO A 38 4.79 -7.76 6.33
N LEU A 39 5.58 -8.56 5.59
CA LEU A 39 5.60 -8.54 4.13
C LEU A 39 4.30 -9.07 3.52
N SER A 40 3.74 -10.17 4.03
CA SER A 40 2.45 -10.65 3.53
C SER A 40 1.32 -9.64 3.80
N GLY A 41 1.39 -8.92 4.92
CA GLY A 41 0.44 -7.85 5.23
C GLY A 41 0.54 -6.64 4.29
N ILE A 42 1.73 -6.33 3.75
CA ILE A 42 1.89 -5.30 2.71
C ILE A 42 1.14 -5.72 1.43
N PHE A 43 1.30 -6.98 0.99
CA PHE A 43 0.60 -7.49 -0.19
C PHE A 43 -0.93 -7.52 -0.01
N GLU A 44 -1.42 -7.88 1.17
CA GLU A 44 -2.86 -7.81 1.46
C GLU A 44 -3.39 -6.38 1.31
N VAL A 45 -2.66 -5.38 1.80
CA VAL A 45 -3.03 -3.95 1.68
C VAL A 45 -3.02 -3.50 0.20
N GLU A 46 -2.01 -3.88 -0.58
CA GLU A 46 -1.94 -3.54 -2.00
C GLU A 46 -3.10 -4.16 -2.80
N LYS A 47 -3.42 -5.43 -2.56
CA LYS A 47 -4.57 -6.11 -3.20
C LYS A 47 -5.91 -5.49 -2.82
N ALA A 48 -6.08 -5.13 -1.57
CA ALA A 48 -7.33 -4.59 -1.04
C ALA A 48 -7.58 -3.12 -1.42
N SER A 49 -6.66 -2.46 -2.13
CA SER A 49 -6.70 -1.01 -2.40
C SER A 49 -7.90 -0.51 -3.22
N LYS A 50 -8.75 -1.40 -3.72
CA LYS A 50 -9.97 -1.06 -4.47
C LYS A 50 -11.25 -1.08 -3.62
N ASP A 51 -11.18 -1.59 -2.39
CA ASP A 51 -12.32 -1.74 -1.48
C ASP A 51 -11.92 -1.19 -0.10
N VAL A 52 -12.68 -0.21 0.38
CA VAL A 52 -12.42 0.49 1.64
C VAL A 52 -12.44 -0.45 2.84
N GLU A 53 -13.41 -1.38 2.88
CA GLU A 53 -13.56 -2.29 4.00
C GLU A 53 -12.46 -3.35 3.98
N ALA A 54 -12.15 -3.89 2.79
CA ALA A 54 -11.05 -4.83 2.62
C ALA A 54 -9.71 -4.17 3.01
N LEU A 55 -9.46 -2.93 2.56
CA LEU A 55 -8.25 -2.19 2.87
C LEU A 55 -8.14 -1.94 4.38
N GLN A 56 -9.23 -1.53 5.02
CA GLN A 56 -9.27 -1.31 6.47
C GLN A 56 -8.99 -2.58 7.26
N GLY A 57 -9.54 -3.72 6.82
CA GLY A 57 -9.24 -5.03 7.38
C GLY A 57 -7.75 -5.38 7.25
N ALA A 58 -7.17 -5.21 6.06
CA ALA A 58 -5.78 -5.50 5.79
C ALA A 58 -4.82 -4.66 6.63
N VAL A 59 -5.06 -3.35 6.75
CA VAL A 59 -4.23 -2.47 7.58
C VAL A 59 -4.32 -2.84 9.07
N LYS A 60 -5.51 -3.19 9.58
CA LYS A 60 -5.67 -3.63 10.98
C LYS A 60 -4.89 -4.92 11.26
N ARG A 61 -4.92 -5.89 10.34
CA ARG A 61 -4.15 -7.14 10.46
C ARG A 61 -2.64 -6.85 10.43
N LEU A 62 -2.18 -6.01 9.50
CA LEU A 62 -0.78 -5.59 9.42
C LEU A 62 -0.31 -4.89 10.71
N ALA A 63 -1.12 -3.97 11.26
CA ALA A 63 -0.82 -3.31 12.53
C ALA A 63 -0.72 -4.30 13.70
N ALA A 64 -1.60 -5.31 13.75
CA ALA A 64 -1.54 -6.37 14.75
C ALA A 64 -0.25 -7.21 14.62
N ARG A 65 0.13 -7.60 13.40
CA ARG A 65 1.38 -8.32 13.13
C ARG A 65 2.62 -7.52 13.57
N ILE A 66 2.66 -6.24 13.23
CA ILE A 66 3.77 -5.36 13.60
C ILE A 66 3.88 -5.21 15.13
N ARG A 67 2.76 -5.05 15.84
CA ARG A 67 2.77 -4.97 17.31
C ARG A 67 3.41 -6.19 17.98
N ALA A 68 3.22 -7.38 17.41
CA ALA A 68 3.81 -8.62 17.90
C ALA A 68 5.29 -8.80 17.51
N HIS A 69 5.83 -7.99 16.59
CA HIS A 69 7.18 -8.14 16.07
C HIS A 69 8.26 -7.57 17.02
N PRO A 70 9.44 -8.20 17.15
CA PRO A 70 10.55 -7.68 17.96
C PRO A 70 11.01 -6.27 17.56
N GLU A 71 11.04 -5.99 16.25
CA GLU A 71 11.40 -4.66 15.71
C GLU A 71 10.19 -3.73 15.47
N ARG A 72 9.10 -3.88 16.24
CA ARG A 72 7.83 -3.17 16.02
C ARG A 72 7.97 -1.66 15.81
N ALA A 73 8.85 -0.98 16.55
CA ALA A 73 9.00 0.47 16.46
C ALA A 73 9.53 0.90 15.08
N ARG A 74 10.54 0.20 14.58
CA ARG A 74 11.12 0.45 13.25
C ARG A 74 10.14 0.11 12.14
N LEU A 75 9.44 -1.02 12.26
CA LEU A 75 8.47 -1.46 11.26
C LEU A 75 7.26 -0.53 11.20
N ASP A 76 6.71 -0.12 12.34
CA ASP A 76 5.59 0.81 12.40
C ASP A 76 5.93 2.13 11.72
N GLU A 77 7.13 2.68 11.96
CA GLU A 77 7.59 3.91 11.32
C GLU A 77 7.69 3.77 9.79
N VAL A 78 8.39 2.74 9.31
CA VAL A 78 8.64 2.54 7.87
C VAL A 78 7.33 2.26 7.14
N ILE A 79 6.47 1.41 7.70
CA ILE A 79 5.22 0.99 7.06
C ILE A 79 4.18 2.11 7.13
N THR A 80 4.14 2.91 8.20
CA THR A 80 3.30 4.11 8.26
C THR A 80 3.67 5.09 7.12
N ARG A 81 4.97 5.35 6.92
CA ARG A 81 5.44 6.23 5.83
C ARG A 81 5.08 5.68 4.44
N TRP A 82 5.25 4.38 4.24
CA TRP A 82 4.87 3.72 2.99
C TRP A 82 3.36 3.82 2.74
N LEU A 83 2.53 3.51 3.73
CA LEU A 83 1.07 3.49 3.58
C LEU A 83 0.50 4.90 3.37
N LYS A 84 1.03 5.92 4.05
CA LYS A 84 0.71 7.33 3.74
C LYS A 84 0.98 7.65 2.27
N ARG A 85 2.13 7.24 1.74
CA ARG A 85 2.49 7.47 0.33
C ARG A 85 1.57 6.69 -0.62
N HIS A 86 1.19 5.47 -0.26
CA HIS A 86 0.27 4.64 -1.03
C HIS A 86 -1.12 5.27 -1.12
N LEU A 87 -1.68 5.67 0.02
CA LEU A 87 -2.99 6.33 0.09
C LEU A 87 -3.02 7.67 -0.65
N ARG A 88 -1.94 8.47 -0.58
CA ARG A 88 -1.82 9.71 -1.37
C ARG A 88 -1.94 9.47 -2.87
N ARG A 89 -1.44 8.33 -3.38
CA ARG A 89 -1.57 7.96 -4.81
C ARG A 89 -2.99 7.55 -5.20
N LEU A 90 -3.79 7.03 -4.26
CA LEU A 90 -5.15 6.56 -4.50
C LEU A 90 -6.19 7.70 -4.54
N GLY A 91 -5.93 8.86 -3.93
CA GLY A 91 -6.86 9.98 -3.97
C GLY A 91 -6.37 11.20 -3.20
N ALA A 92 -6.02 12.26 -3.93
CA ALA A 92 -5.16 13.37 -3.52
C ALA A 92 -5.76 14.44 -2.57
N GLU A 93 -6.81 14.17 -1.78
CA GLU A 93 -7.36 15.16 -0.82
C GLU A 93 -7.37 14.72 0.65
N ALA A 94 -6.89 13.51 0.92
CA ALA A 94 -6.62 13.07 2.29
C ALA A 94 -5.26 13.56 2.84
N GLU A 95 -4.51 14.36 2.09
CA GLU A 95 -3.14 14.71 2.45
C GLU A 95 -3.03 15.37 3.83
N GLN A 96 -3.95 16.29 4.17
CA GLN A 96 -4.02 16.93 5.49
C GLN A 96 -4.42 15.95 6.61
N ALA A 97 -5.34 15.02 6.34
CA ALA A 97 -5.72 13.99 7.31
C ALA A 97 -4.58 12.99 7.54
N LEU A 98 -3.82 12.68 6.50
CA LEU A 98 -2.68 11.76 6.54
C LEU A 98 -1.43 12.36 7.18
N GLU A 99 -1.30 13.69 7.21
CA GLU A 99 -0.17 14.38 7.84
C GLU A 99 -0.17 14.21 9.36
N GLN A 100 -1.33 14.26 10.01
CA GLN A 100 -1.43 14.20 11.48
C GLN A 100 -1.32 12.79 12.07
N ILE A 101 -1.36 11.74 11.23
CA ILE A 101 -1.37 10.35 11.68
C ILE A 101 0.05 9.87 11.96
N ASN A 102 0.34 9.35 13.16
CA ASN A 102 1.70 8.94 13.54
C ASN A 102 1.87 7.44 13.69
N SER A 103 0.80 6.65 13.58
CA SER A 103 0.87 5.19 13.68
C SER A 103 -0.09 4.50 12.70
N LEU A 104 0.16 3.22 12.42
CA LEU A 104 -0.73 2.41 11.57
C LEU A 104 -2.13 2.22 12.14
N VAL A 105 -2.26 2.27 13.46
CA VAL A 105 -3.52 2.07 14.17
C VAL A 105 -4.43 3.27 13.96
N GLU A 106 -3.89 4.47 14.18
CA GLU A 106 -4.57 5.73 13.85
C GLU A 106 -4.94 5.78 12.35
N LEU A 107 -4.02 5.32 11.50
CA LEU A 107 -4.23 5.27 10.04
C LEU A 107 -5.43 4.39 9.66
N ALA A 108 -5.59 3.24 10.30
CA ALA A 108 -6.71 2.32 10.05
C ALA A 108 -8.07 2.89 10.47
N GLU A 109 -8.11 3.78 11.47
CA GLU A 109 -9.34 4.42 11.93
C GLU A 109 -9.79 5.55 10.99
N VAL A 110 -8.84 6.36 10.51
CA VAL A 110 -9.11 7.51 9.64
C VAL A 110 -9.36 7.11 8.18
N MET A 111 -8.97 5.89 7.78
CA MET A 111 -9.03 5.44 6.38
C MET A 111 -10.44 5.43 5.78
N ARG A 112 -11.48 5.15 6.58
CA ARG A 112 -12.87 5.24 6.14
C ARG A 112 -13.23 6.68 5.70
N LEU A 113 -12.79 7.67 6.46
CA LEU A 113 -13.03 9.09 6.16
C LEU A 113 -12.26 9.54 4.90
N VAL A 114 -11.05 9.01 4.70
CA VAL A 114 -10.20 9.28 3.53
C VAL A 114 -10.83 8.75 2.24
N MET A 115 -11.31 7.51 2.26
CA MET A 115 -11.84 6.86 1.05
C MET A 115 -13.25 7.33 0.65
N VAL A 116 -14.14 7.62 1.62
CA VAL A 116 -15.49 8.14 1.33
C VAL A 116 -15.41 9.50 0.60
N ASN A 117 -14.45 10.34 0.96
CA ASN A 117 -14.22 11.62 0.27
C ASN A 117 -13.67 11.43 -1.16
N ALA A 118 -12.93 10.34 -1.42
CA ALA A 118 -12.42 10.02 -2.75
C ALA A 118 -13.56 9.58 -3.70
N GLU A 119 -14.48 8.74 -3.24
CA GLU A 119 -15.61 8.25 -4.05
C GLU A 119 -16.65 9.33 -4.38
N ALA A 120 -17.00 10.17 -3.40
CA ALA A 120 -17.97 11.26 -3.59
C ALA A 120 -17.55 12.25 -4.69
N LYS A 121 -16.24 12.43 -4.88
CA LYS A 121 -15.68 13.35 -5.88
C LYS A 121 -15.56 12.74 -7.28
N VAL A 122 -15.33 11.43 -7.38
CA VAL A 122 -15.41 10.72 -8.67
C VAL A 122 -16.83 10.82 -9.24
N MET A 123 -17.85 10.68 -8.38
CA MET A 123 -19.24 10.90 -8.75
C MET A 123 -19.54 12.36 -9.14
N ALA A 124 -18.93 13.34 -8.46
CA ALA A 124 -19.10 14.76 -8.79
C ALA A 124 -18.37 15.22 -10.08
N ARG A 125 -17.47 14.40 -10.64
CA ARG A 125 -16.76 14.67 -11.90
C ARG A 125 -17.41 14.04 -13.13
N LEU A 126 -18.47 13.24 -12.97
CA LEU A 126 -19.22 12.70 -14.10
C LEU A 126 -20.13 13.80 -14.69
N PRO A 127 -20.14 14.00 -16.02
CA PRO A 127 -21.09 14.91 -16.63
C PRO A 127 -22.53 14.41 -16.38
N PRO A 128 -23.50 15.32 -16.21
CA PRO A 128 -24.90 14.92 -16.06
C PRO A 128 -25.32 14.11 -17.30
N LEU A 129 -25.97 12.97 -17.06
CA LEU A 129 -26.57 12.16 -18.12
C LEU A 129 -27.58 13.06 -18.87
N GLN A 130 -27.28 13.33 -20.15
CA GLN A 130 -28.21 13.97 -21.08
C GLN A 130 -29.15 12.93 -21.67
#